data_AF-A0A5Q4BP59-F1
#
_entry.id   AF-A0A5Q4BP59-F1
#
_cell.length_a   1.000
_cell.length_b   1.000
_cell.length_c   1.000
_cell.angle_alpha   90.00
_cell.angle_beta   90.00
_cell.angle_gamma   90.00
#
_symmetry.space_group_name_H-M   'P 1'
#
loop_
_entity.id
_entity.type
_entity.pdbx_description
1 polymer ?
#
loop_
_entity_poly.entity_id
_entity_poly.type
_entity_poly.pdbx_seq_one_letter_code
_entity_poly.pdbx_strand_id
1 'polypeptide(L)'
;MKDPFFIEPLPWLVKATQPLADYFSLPTLPIHVHEVFASALLYSVIYYPVSPLLSRLIVGRKYLDLPRKRKINWDAHVVSLVQSTLINALALWVMFVDEERSQMDWQARMWGYTGAAGMIQGLAAGYFLWDLVVTSCNMDVFGFGTLAHAISALFVYSLGFEISPETGAILAPTGVMRFATDASTVPTWLAVTYLISNLTLNSLNFYWFVMMIHAVRKRFQPAKSTDKPAQIESSSTKAYARSGQPRVRRRKA
;
A
#
# COMPACT_ATOMS: atom_id res chain seq x y z
N MET A 1 1.33 -6.00 25.70
CA MET A 1 0.54 -7.23 25.46
C MET A 1 1.45 -8.31 24.89
N LYS A 2 1.23 -9.60 25.22
CA LYS A 2 1.91 -10.72 24.53
C LYS A 2 1.56 -10.65 23.03
N ASP A 3 2.51 -10.99 22.18
CA ASP A 3 2.25 -11.16 20.75
C ASP A 3 1.06 -12.11 20.53
N PRO A 4 -0.04 -11.64 19.89
CA PRO A 4 -1.23 -12.46 19.65
C PRO A 4 -1.11 -13.30 18.38
N PHE A 5 0.01 -13.24 17.65
CA PHE A 5 0.23 -14.07 16.48
C PHE A 5 0.19 -15.55 16.84
N PHE A 6 -0.49 -16.34 16.00
CA PHE A 6 -0.81 -17.74 16.30
C PHE A 6 0.36 -18.71 16.05
N ILE A 7 1.44 -18.24 15.43
CA ILE A 7 2.67 -18.99 15.22
C ILE A 7 3.71 -18.40 16.17
N GLU A 8 4.37 -19.24 16.97
CA GLU A 8 5.45 -18.77 17.81
C GLU A 8 6.77 -18.65 17.02
N PRO A 9 7.72 -17.80 17.46
CA PRO A 9 9.02 -17.65 16.80
C PRO A 9 9.77 -18.98 16.70
N LEU A 10 10.12 -19.38 15.48
CA LEU A 10 10.83 -20.63 15.22
C LEU A 10 12.30 -20.51 15.68
N PRO A 11 12.78 -21.32 16.64
CA PRO A 11 14.11 -21.10 17.25
C PRO A 11 15.28 -21.16 16.27
N TRP A 12 15.21 -22.05 15.28
CA TRP A 12 16.24 -22.17 14.25
C TRP A 12 16.26 -20.94 13.32
N LEU A 13 15.10 -20.35 13.05
CA LEU A 13 14.96 -19.20 12.15
C LEU A 13 15.45 -17.93 12.85
N VAL A 14 15.06 -17.74 14.11
CA VAL A 14 15.60 -16.68 14.99
C VAL A 14 17.13 -16.72 14.95
N LYS A 15 17.72 -17.89 15.24
CA LYS A 15 19.18 -18.08 15.24
C LYS A 15 19.82 -17.81 13.87
N ALA A 16 19.17 -18.21 12.78
CA ALA A 16 19.69 -17.98 11.42
C ALA A 16 19.67 -16.49 11.04
N THR A 17 18.68 -15.74 11.52
CA THR A 17 18.52 -14.31 11.21
C THR A 17 19.26 -13.38 12.18
N GLN A 18 19.66 -13.88 13.35
CA GLN A 18 20.35 -13.10 14.38
C GLN A 18 21.60 -12.37 13.87
N PRO A 19 22.54 -12.98 13.10
CA PRO A 19 23.74 -12.28 12.66
C PRO A 19 23.45 -11.07 11.76
N LEU A 20 22.40 -11.19 10.93
CA LEU A 20 21.95 -10.11 10.06
C LEU A 20 21.30 -9.00 10.88
N ALA A 21 20.47 -9.36 11.85
CA ALA A 21 19.84 -8.44 12.76
C ALA A 21 20.88 -7.68 13.61
N ASP A 22 21.91 -8.37 14.10
CA ASP A 22 23.00 -7.74 14.86
C ASP A 22 23.80 -6.77 13.98
N TYR A 23 24.04 -7.12 12.72
CA TYR A 23 24.76 -6.25 11.77
C TYR A 23 24.00 -4.96 11.44
N PHE A 24 22.68 -5.05 11.29
CA PHE A 24 21.81 -3.91 10.98
C PHE A 24 21.17 -3.25 12.22
N SER A 25 21.51 -3.70 13.43
CA SER A 25 20.92 -3.23 14.69
C SER A 25 19.39 -3.38 14.75
N LEU A 26 18.85 -4.52 14.31
CA LEU A 26 17.41 -4.82 14.26
C LEU A 26 17.01 -5.91 15.28
N PRO A 27 17.14 -5.67 16.60
CA PRO A 27 17.05 -6.71 17.62
C PRO A 27 15.71 -7.45 17.70
N THR A 28 14.60 -6.86 17.25
CA THR A 28 13.28 -7.54 17.24
C THR A 28 12.96 -8.23 15.92
N LEU A 29 13.76 -8.02 14.88
CA LEU A 29 13.55 -8.70 13.60
C LEU A 29 13.58 -10.22 13.77
N PRO A 30 14.57 -10.84 14.47
CA PRO A 30 14.63 -12.30 14.59
C PRO A 30 13.39 -12.92 15.21
N ILE A 31 12.78 -12.25 16.20
CA ILE A 31 11.57 -12.77 16.86
C ILE A 31 10.33 -12.58 15.98
N HIS A 32 10.25 -11.58 15.11
CA HIS A 32 9.11 -11.35 14.20
C HIS A 32 9.32 -11.82 12.76
N VAL A 33 10.50 -12.37 12.42
CA VAL A 33 10.83 -12.73 11.02
C VAL A 33 9.87 -13.78 10.44
N HIS A 34 9.36 -14.66 11.30
CA HIS A 34 8.37 -15.66 10.91
C HIS A 34 7.05 -15.02 10.50
N GLU A 35 6.62 -13.93 11.15
CA GLU A 35 5.44 -13.14 10.75
C GLU A 35 5.69 -12.40 9.43
N VAL A 36 6.89 -11.85 9.23
CA VAL A 36 7.27 -11.19 7.96
C VAL A 36 7.10 -12.17 6.79
N PHE A 37 7.62 -13.38 6.93
CA PHE A 37 7.48 -14.42 5.89
C PHE A 37 6.04 -14.96 5.78
N ALA A 38 5.35 -15.18 6.90
CA ALA A 38 3.96 -15.62 6.88
C ALA A 38 3.05 -14.59 6.20
N SER A 39 3.29 -13.31 6.45
CA SER A 39 2.59 -12.19 5.84
C SER A 39 2.89 -12.07 4.34
N ALA A 40 4.17 -12.16 3.93
CA ALA A 40 4.53 -12.17 2.51
C ALA A 40 3.90 -13.36 1.75
N LEU A 41 3.82 -14.53 2.40
CA LEU A 41 3.13 -15.70 1.87
C LEU A 41 1.62 -15.47 1.79
N LEU A 42 1.00 -14.90 2.83
CA LEU A 42 -0.42 -14.54 2.83
C LEU A 42 -0.74 -13.63 1.64
N TYR A 43 0.04 -12.58 1.40
CA TYR A 43 -0.19 -11.69 0.26
C TYR A 43 0.07 -12.36 -1.09
N SER A 44 1.00 -13.31 -1.16
CA SER A 44 1.18 -14.13 -2.37
C SER A 44 -0.06 -14.99 -2.65
N VAL A 45 -0.65 -15.60 -1.62
CA VAL A 45 -1.90 -16.35 -1.73
C VAL A 45 -3.07 -15.43 -2.10
N ILE A 46 -3.11 -14.21 -1.55
CA ILE A 46 -4.13 -13.24 -1.95
C ILE A 46 -3.95 -12.85 -3.42
N TYR A 47 -2.72 -12.61 -3.85
CA TYR A 47 -2.41 -12.14 -5.20
C TYR A 47 -2.65 -13.18 -6.29
N TYR A 48 -2.11 -14.39 -6.13
CA TYR A 48 -2.07 -15.38 -7.22
C TYR A 48 -3.40 -16.14 -7.40
N PRO A 49 -3.93 -16.84 -6.38
CA PRO A 49 -5.22 -17.52 -6.52
C PRO A 49 -6.43 -16.69 -6.11
N VAL A 50 -6.41 -15.99 -4.97
CA VAL A 50 -7.63 -15.43 -4.37
C VAL A 50 -8.14 -14.22 -5.15
N SER A 51 -7.29 -13.25 -5.48
CA SER A 51 -7.69 -12.03 -6.17
C SER A 51 -8.27 -12.32 -7.56
N PRO A 52 -7.64 -13.16 -8.42
CA PRO A 52 -8.25 -13.53 -9.70
C PRO A 52 -9.55 -14.31 -9.54
N LEU A 53 -9.66 -15.20 -8.55
CA LEU A 53 -10.87 -15.98 -8.28
C LEU A 53 -12.03 -15.07 -7.86
N LEU A 54 -11.82 -14.21 -6.87
CA LEU A 54 -12.82 -13.28 -6.37
C LEU A 54 -13.16 -12.22 -7.42
N SER A 55 -12.17 -11.70 -8.15
CA SER A 55 -12.40 -10.72 -9.22
C SER A 55 -13.22 -11.33 -10.36
N ARG A 56 -12.97 -12.60 -10.73
CA ARG A 56 -13.81 -13.33 -11.67
C ARG A 56 -15.23 -13.53 -11.15
N LEU A 57 -15.41 -13.84 -9.86
CA LEU A 57 -16.72 -14.08 -9.26
C LEU A 57 -17.56 -12.79 -9.15
N ILE A 58 -16.95 -11.70 -8.69
CA ILE A 58 -17.64 -10.44 -8.37
C ILE A 58 -17.77 -9.55 -9.62
N VAL A 59 -16.69 -9.41 -10.39
CA VAL A 59 -16.62 -8.48 -11.55
C VAL A 59 -16.97 -9.19 -12.86
N GLY A 60 -16.81 -10.52 -12.93
CA GLY A 60 -17.20 -11.33 -14.08
C GLY A 60 -16.37 -11.04 -15.32
N ARG A 61 -17.04 -10.97 -16.49
CA ARG A 61 -16.42 -10.81 -17.81
C ARG A 61 -15.51 -9.59 -17.91
N LYS A 62 -15.88 -8.48 -17.26
CA LYS A 62 -15.10 -7.23 -17.31
C LYS A 62 -13.67 -7.40 -16.79
N TYR A 63 -13.44 -8.28 -15.80
CA TYR A 63 -12.10 -8.62 -15.33
C TYR A 63 -11.40 -9.57 -16.30
N LEU A 64 -12.11 -10.58 -16.80
CA LEU A 64 -11.56 -11.57 -17.75
C LEU A 64 -11.07 -10.93 -19.05
N ASP A 65 -11.74 -9.88 -19.51
CA ASP A 65 -11.42 -9.16 -20.73
C ASP A 65 -10.26 -8.15 -20.53
N LEU A 66 -9.75 -7.98 -19.30
CA LEU A 66 -8.61 -7.09 -19.05
C LEU A 66 -7.31 -7.65 -19.69
N PRO A 67 -6.50 -6.79 -20.34
CA PRO A 67 -5.15 -7.13 -20.73
C PRO A 67 -4.28 -7.52 -19.52
N ARG A 68 -3.27 -8.37 -19.75
CA ARG A 68 -2.36 -8.88 -18.71
C ARG A 68 -1.84 -7.80 -17.77
N LYS A 69 -1.29 -6.70 -18.30
CA LYS A 69 -0.74 -5.60 -17.48
C LYS A 69 -1.78 -4.99 -16.54
N ARG A 70 -3.03 -4.84 -17.02
CA ARG A 70 -4.13 -4.30 -16.21
C ARG A 70 -4.63 -5.30 -15.17
N LYS A 71 -4.56 -6.60 -15.44
CA LYS A 71 -4.87 -7.65 -14.43
C LYS A 71 -3.84 -7.65 -13.32
N ILE A 72 -2.55 -7.70 -13.66
CA ILE A 72 -1.44 -7.65 -12.69
C ILE A 72 -1.58 -6.44 -11.77
N ASN A 73 -1.82 -5.25 -12.35
CA ASN A 73 -2.01 -4.03 -11.56
C ASN A 73 -3.31 -4.05 -10.74
N TRP A 74 -4.39 -4.62 -11.28
CA TRP A 74 -5.66 -4.79 -10.55
C TRP A 74 -5.47 -5.68 -9.32
N ASP A 75 -4.89 -6.86 -9.51
CA ASP A 75 -4.71 -7.84 -8.45
C ASP A 75 -3.76 -7.32 -7.36
N ALA A 76 -2.73 -6.55 -7.75
CA ALA A 76 -1.87 -5.87 -6.79
C ALA A 76 -2.65 -4.85 -5.93
N HIS A 77 -3.55 -4.07 -6.52
CA HIS A 77 -4.41 -3.15 -5.76
C HIS A 77 -5.39 -3.87 -4.83
N VAL A 78 -5.87 -5.07 -5.18
CA VAL A 78 -6.68 -5.89 -4.26
C VAL A 78 -5.85 -6.28 -3.03
N VAL A 79 -4.60 -6.69 -3.21
CA VAL A 79 -3.69 -7.00 -2.10
C VAL A 79 -3.48 -5.77 -1.23
N SER A 80 -3.19 -4.61 -1.81
CA SER A 80 -3.02 -3.34 -1.06
C SER A 80 -4.29 -2.95 -0.28
N LEU A 81 -5.48 -3.22 -0.82
CA LEU A 81 -6.75 -2.98 -0.12
C LEU A 81 -6.91 -3.91 1.09
N VAL A 82 -6.61 -5.21 0.92
CA VAL A 82 -6.67 -6.17 2.03
C VAL A 82 -5.68 -5.77 3.12
N GLN A 83 -4.45 -5.42 2.72
CA GLN A 83 -3.42 -5.00 3.66
C GLN A 83 -3.83 -3.75 4.45
N SER A 84 -4.18 -2.67 3.75
CA SER A 84 -4.57 -1.42 4.41
C SER A 84 -5.75 -1.61 5.36
N THR A 85 -6.71 -2.47 5.02
CA THR A 85 -7.83 -2.81 5.91
C THR A 85 -7.37 -3.61 7.13
N LEU A 86 -6.51 -4.62 6.92
CA LEU A 86 -5.97 -5.48 7.97
C LEU A 86 -5.18 -4.67 9.01
N ILE A 87 -4.20 -3.89 8.58
CA ILE A 87 -3.34 -3.12 9.50
C ILE A 87 -4.13 -2.06 10.24
N ASN A 88 -5.07 -1.37 9.58
CA ASN A 88 -5.91 -0.39 10.27
C ASN A 88 -6.83 -1.05 11.31
N ALA A 89 -7.42 -2.20 10.99
CA ALA A 89 -8.25 -2.94 11.94
C ALA A 89 -7.42 -3.43 13.15
N LEU A 90 -6.23 -3.98 12.90
CA LEU A 90 -5.31 -4.43 13.96
C LEU A 90 -4.80 -3.25 14.81
N ALA A 91 -4.44 -2.13 14.19
CA ALA A 91 -4.01 -0.93 14.90
C ALA A 91 -5.11 -0.42 15.84
N LEU A 92 -6.35 -0.31 15.34
CA LEU A 92 -7.49 0.07 16.18
C LEU A 92 -7.72 -0.95 17.31
N TRP A 93 -7.66 -2.24 17.01
CA TRP A 93 -7.83 -3.28 18.02
C TRP A 93 -6.76 -3.22 19.12
N VAL A 94 -5.48 -3.10 18.76
CA VAL A 94 -4.37 -2.92 19.72
C VAL A 94 -4.52 -1.65 20.53
N MET A 95 -5.09 -0.58 19.95
CA MET A 95 -5.37 0.64 20.70
C MET A 95 -6.32 0.44 21.89
N PHE A 96 -7.23 -0.54 21.81
CA PHE A 96 -8.21 -0.82 22.87
C PHE A 96 -7.80 -1.98 23.78
N VAL A 97 -7.05 -2.96 23.27
CA VAL A 97 -6.78 -4.22 24.00
C VAL A 97 -5.37 -4.28 24.60
N ASP A 98 -4.40 -3.54 24.07
CA ASP A 98 -3.04 -3.55 24.63
C ASP A 98 -2.94 -2.67 25.88
N GLU A 99 -3.17 -3.29 27.04
CA GLU A 99 -3.06 -2.64 28.35
C GLU A 99 -1.64 -2.10 28.63
N GLU A 100 -0.60 -2.79 28.14
CA GLU A 100 0.79 -2.35 28.34
C GLU A 100 1.02 -1.01 27.63
N ARG A 101 0.56 -0.91 26.38
CA ARG A 101 0.58 0.36 25.61
C ARG A 101 -0.31 1.43 26.26
N SER A 102 -1.45 1.05 26.86
CA SER A 102 -2.37 2.03 27.45
C SER A 102 -1.77 2.71 28.68
N GLN A 103 -0.94 2.00 29.45
CA GLN A 103 -0.22 2.54 30.61
C GLN A 103 1.04 3.35 30.24
N MET A 104 1.55 3.22 29.01
CA MET A 104 2.69 4.00 28.54
C MET A 104 2.35 5.49 28.40
N ASP A 105 3.27 6.35 28.81
CA ASP A 105 3.23 7.77 28.47
C ASP A 105 3.54 8.00 26.97
N TRP A 106 3.55 9.26 26.52
CA TRP A 106 3.78 9.57 25.12
C TRP A 106 5.18 9.19 24.63
N GLN A 107 6.21 9.21 25.50
CA GLN A 107 7.59 8.85 25.12
C GLN A 107 7.72 7.34 24.98
N ALA A 108 7.21 6.60 25.96
CA ALA A 108 7.17 5.14 25.93
C ALA A 108 6.33 4.62 24.76
N ARG A 109 5.27 5.32 24.33
CA ARG A 109 4.51 4.95 23.12
C ARG A 109 5.27 5.19 21.80
N MET A 110 6.23 6.10 21.78
CA MET A 110 7.06 6.37 20.58
C MET A 110 8.24 5.41 20.47
N TRP A 111 8.87 5.09 21.61
CA TRP A 111 10.14 4.33 21.63
C TRP A 111 10.00 2.93 22.20
N GLY A 112 8.88 2.63 22.86
CA GLY A 112 8.64 1.36 23.52
C GLY A 112 8.21 0.29 22.53
N TYR A 113 8.39 -0.94 22.97
CA TYR A 113 8.03 -2.13 22.23
C TYR A 113 6.95 -2.89 22.98
N THR A 114 5.93 -3.35 22.25
CA THR A 114 5.00 -4.37 22.74
C THR A 114 4.91 -5.48 21.69
N GLY A 115 4.65 -6.72 22.10
CA GLY A 115 4.54 -7.84 21.17
C GLY A 115 3.47 -7.61 20.10
N ALA A 116 2.34 -7.01 20.46
CA ALA A 116 1.27 -6.70 19.51
C ALA A 116 1.66 -5.60 18.50
N ALA A 117 2.42 -4.58 18.92
CA ALA A 117 2.96 -3.57 18.02
C ALA A 117 4.03 -4.17 17.08
N GLY A 118 4.91 -5.02 17.62
CA GLY A 118 5.88 -5.80 16.87
C GLY A 118 5.23 -6.70 15.82
N MET A 119 4.12 -7.35 16.16
CA MET A 119 3.32 -8.14 15.22
C MET A 119 2.80 -7.30 14.05
N ILE A 120 2.17 -6.16 14.35
CA ILE A 120 1.66 -5.26 13.30
C ILE A 120 2.81 -4.81 12.39
N GLN A 121 3.99 -4.53 12.96
CA GLN A 121 5.19 -4.18 12.20
C GLN A 121 5.68 -5.35 11.33
N GLY A 122 5.71 -6.57 11.86
CA GLY A 122 6.00 -7.81 11.14
C GLY A 122 5.10 -8.00 9.93
N LEU A 123 3.79 -7.88 10.13
CA LEU A 123 2.79 -7.99 9.08
C LEU A 123 2.95 -6.90 8.02
N ALA A 124 3.24 -5.66 8.42
CA ALA A 124 3.46 -4.55 7.51
C ALA A 124 4.75 -4.71 6.69
N ALA A 125 5.87 -5.09 7.32
CA ALA A 125 7.13 -5.37 6.64
C ALA A 125 6.97 -6.53 5.63
N GLY A 126 6.22 -7.58 5.99
CA GLY A 126 5.92 -8.70 5.08
C GLY A 126 5.14 -8.28 3.83
N TYR A 127 4.25 -7.29 3.93
CA TYR A 127 3.61 -6.70 2.74
C TYR A 127 4.61 -6.01 1.83
N PHE A 128 5.51 -5.18 2.36
CA PHE A 128 6.50 -4.49 1.52
C PHE A 128 7.57 -5.42 0.97
N LEU A 129 7.87 -6.52 1.67
CA LEU A 129 8.70 -7.60 1.13
C LEU A 129 8.02 -8.23 -0.08
N TRP A 130 6.72 -8.55 0.04
CA TRP A 130 5.93 -9.06 -1.08
C TRP A 130 5.85 -8.04 -2.24
N ASP A 131 5.60 -6.75 -1.94
CA ASP A 131 5.52 -5.68 -2.94
C ASP A 131 6.83 -5.51 -3.70
N LEU A 132 7.97 -5.56 -3.00
CA LEU A 132 9.29 -5.54 -3.61
C LEU A 132 9.48 -6.71 -4.59
N VAL A 133 9.13 -7.92 -4.18
CA VAL A 133 9.24 -9.12 -5.03
C VAL A 133 8.35 -9.00 -6.25
N VAL A 134 7.06 -8.71 -6.08
CA VAL A 134 6.09 -8.63 -7.19
C VAL A 134 6.42 -7.49 -8.14
N THR A 135 6.81 -6.32 -7.61
CA THR A 135 7.21 -5.18 -8.42
C THR A 135 8.48 -5.49 -9.23
N SER A 136 9.48 -6.11 -8.60
CA SER A 136 10.72 -6.51 -9.28
C SER A 136 10.48 -7.54 -10.38
N CYS A 137 9.56 -8.49 -10.18
CA CYS A 137 9.19 -9.48 -11.18
C CYS A 137 8.32 -8.93 -12.32
N ASN A 138 7.69 -7.75 -12.15
CA ASN A 138 6.76 -7.16 -13.10
C ASN A 138 7.14 -5.70 -13.46
N MET A 139 8.44 -5.49 -13.69
CA MET A 139 8.99 -4.16 -14.02
C MET A 139 8.39 -3.52 -15.28
N ASP A 140 7.90 -4.32 -16.22
CA ASP A 140 7.23 -3.83 -17.43
C ASP A 140 5.81 -3.27 -17.17
N VAL A 141 5.26 -3.55 -15.98
CA VAL A 141 3.95 -3.06 -15.51
C VAL A 141 4.12 -1.88 -14.55
N PHE A 142 4.99 -2.02 -13.55
CA PHE A 142 5.09 -1.07 -12.44
C PHE A 142 6.19 0.00 -12.62
N GLY A 143 7.25 -0.32 -13.36
CA GLY A 143 8.36 0.59 -13.64
C GLY A 143 9.24 0.93 -12.42
N PHE A 144 10.28 1.74 -12.68
CA PHE A 144 11.31 2.07 -11.70
C PHE A 144 10.83 2.93 -10.52
N GLY A 145 9.84 3.80 -10.72
CA GLY A 145 9.30 4.64 -9.65
C GLY A 145 8.67 3.80 -8.52
N THR A 146 7.86 2.82 -8.91
CA THR A 146 7.22 1.89 -7.95
C THR A 146 8.25 0.96 -7.31
N LEU A 147 9.30 0.55 -8.04
CA LEU A 147 10.38 -0.23 -7.45
C LEU A 147 11.14 0.56 -6.37
N ALA A 148 11.47 1.82 -6.63
CA ALA A 148 12.10 2.69 -5.64
C ALA A 148 11.21 2.88 -4.41
N HIS A 149 9.89 3.01 -4.61
CA HIS A 149 8.91 3.00 -3.52
C HIS A 149 8.98 1.69 -2.70
N ALA A 150 8.92 0.52 -3.34
CA ALA A 150 8.94 -0.76 -2.63
C ALA A 150 10.24 -0.97 -1.82
N ILE A 151 11.39 -0.58 -2.38
CA ILE A 151 12.69 -0.64 -1.67
C ILE A 151 12.68 0.31 -0.45
N SER A 152 12.31 1.57 -0.65
CA SER A 152 12.30 2.56 0.43
C SER A 152 11.27 2.23 1.51
N ALA A 153 10.10 1.72 1.14
CA ALA A 153 9.09 1.31 2.09
C ALA A 153 9.53 0.09 2.90
N LEU A 154 10.09 -0.95 2.26
CA LEU A 154 10.65 -2.08 2.98
C LEU A 154 11.75 -1.64 3.95
N PHE A 155 12.63 -0.73 3.52
CA PHE A 155 13.66 -0.16 4.38
C PHE A 155 13.06 0.55 5.61
N VAL A 156 12.14 1.49 5.41
CA VAL A 156 11.51 2.26 6.50
C VAL A 156 10.74 1.34 7.46
N TYR A 157 10.02 0.34 6.97
CA TYR A 157 9.35 -0.63 7.84
C TYR A 157 10.33 -1.62 8.49
N SER A 158 11.51 -1.85 7.92
CA SER A 158 12.54 -2.64 8.61
C SER A 158 13.15 -1.88 9.78
N LEU A 159 13.27 -0.55 9.69
CA LEU A 159 13.76 0.29 10.81
C LEU A 159 12.85 0.24 12.04
N GLY A 160 11.56 -0.13 11.92
CA GLY A 160 10.73 -0.33 13.11
C GLY A 160 11.08 -1.57 13.93
N PHE A 161 11.97 -2.45 13.42
CA PHE A 161 12.59 -3.50 14.23
C PHE A 161 13.85 -3.02 14.95
N GLU A 162 14.34 -1.83 14.61
CA GLU A 162 15.33 -1.14 15.42
C GLU A 162 14.64 -0.74 16.72
N ILE A 163 15.23 -1.21 17.81
CA ILE A 163 14.95 -0.72 19.14
C ILE A 163 16.19 0.09 19.49
N SER A 164 16.00 1.38 19.83
CA SER A 164 17.12 2.25 20.26
C SER A 164 18.02 1.50 21.24
N PRO A 165 19.35 1.65 21.20
CA PRO A 165 20.27 1.01 22.15
C PRO A 165 19.88 1.25 23.62
N GLU A 166 19.22 2.39 23.87
CA GLU A 166 18.59 2.72 25.14
C GLU A 166 17.49 1.72 25.48
N THR A 167 16.56 1.46 24.55
CA THR A 167 15.43 0.52 24.66
C THR A 167 15.85 -0.97 24.62
N GLY A 168 16.93 -1.32 23.92
CA GLY A 168 17.48 -2.69 23.89
C GLY A 168 18.11 -3.09 25.24
N ALA A 169 18.72 -2.12 25.93
CA ALA A 169 19.19 -2.30 27.30
C ALA A 169 18.05 -2.32 28.35
N ILE A 170 16.85 -1.85 27.97
CA ILE A 170 15.62 -1.78 28.81
C ILE A 170 14.81 -3.09 28.80
N LEU A 171 15.04 -3.98 27.83
CA LEU A 171 14.46 -5.33 27.80
C LEU A 171 15.20 -6.34 28.69
N ALA A 172 16.29 -5.93 29.35
CA ALA A 172 16.77 -6.59 30.57
C ALA A 172 15.72 -6.42 31.69
N PRO A 173 15.54 -7.39 32.62
CA PRO A 173 14.26 -7.99 33.05
C PRO A 173 13.19 -7.12 33.74
N THR A 174 13.25 -5.80 33.66
CA THR A 174 12.37 -4.87 34.36
C THR A 174 12.11 -3.70 33.43
N GLY A 175 10.97 -3.71 32.74
CA GLY A 175 10.55 -2.69 31.78
C GLY A 175 10.38 -1.30 32.38
N VAL A 176 11.49 -0.64 32.68
CA VAL A 176 11.60 0.76 33.06
C VAL A 176 12.88 1.30 32.45
N MET A 177 12.79 2.46 31.81
CA MET A 177 13.85 3.07 31.03
C MET A 177 15.12 3.33 31.87
N ARG A 178 16.21 2.55 31.66
CA ARG A 178 17.48 2.68 32.41
C ARG A 178 18.19 4.02 32.22
N PHE A 179 17.84 4.79 31.19
CA PHE A 179 18.35 6.15 30.94
C PHE A 179 17.29 7.25 30.99
N ALA A 180 16.02 6.93 31.32
CA ALA A 180 15.06 7.98 31.69
C ALA A 180 15.34 8.41 33.13
N THR A 181 16.27 9.34 33.30
CA THR A 181 16.21 10.26 34.43
C THR A 181 15.07 11.25 34.20
N ASP A 182 14.55 11.90 35.26
CA ASP A 182 13.59 13.01 35.14
C ASP A 182 14.09 14.17 34.24
N ALA A 183 15.35 14.13 33.78
CA ALA A 183 16.02 15.13 32.95
C ALA A 183 16.17 14.74 31.45
N SER A 184 15.98 13.48 31.08
CA SER A 184 16.19 12.98 29.70
C SER A 184 14.92 13.14 28.86
N THR A 185 14.74 14.35 28.32
CA THR A 185 13.63 14.66 27.42
C THR A 185 14.02 14.36 25.98
N VAL A 186 13.13 13.71 25.22
CA VAL A 186 13.31 13.51 23.77
C VAL A 186 13.68 14.85 23.12
N PRO A 187 14.77 14.93 22.33
CA PRO A 187 15.14 16.16 21.64
C PRO A 187 13.96 16.73 20.86
N THR A 188 13.62 17.99 21.10
CA THR A 188 12.40 18.62 20.56
C THR A 188 12.33 18.52 19.03
N TRP A 189 13.47 18.55 18.35
CA TRP A 189 13.53 18.39 16.90
C TRP A 189 13.04 17.00 16.44
N LEU A 190 13.35 15.92 17.16
CA LEU A 190 12.84 14.58 16.84
C LEU A 190 11.33 14.50 17.02
N ALA A 191 10.81 15.06 18.12
CA ALA A 191 9.37 15.11 18.38
C ALA A 191 8.64 15.92 17.29
N VAL A 192 9.19 17.07 16.87
CA VAL A 192 8.64 17.89 15.80
C VAL A 192 8.70 17.17 14.44
N THR A 193 9.83 16.55 14.10
CA THR A 193 9.96 15.78 12.86
C THR A 193 8.97 14.61 12.84
N TYR A 194 8.87 13.84 13.92
CA TYR A 194 7.91 12.75 14.05
C TYR A 194 6.47 13.23 13.89
N LEU A 195 6.11 14.35 14.53
CA LEU A 195 4.78 14.94 14.42
C LEU A 195 4.47 15.39 12.98
N ILE A 196 5.41 16.08 12.34
CA ILE A 196 5.26 16.53 10.95
C ILE A 196 5.15 15.31 10.01
N SER A 197 6.03 14.33 10.14
CA SER A 197 5.99 13.10 9.32
C SER A 197 4.67 12.37 9.49
N ASN A 198 4.19 12.20 10.73
CA ASN A 198 2.88 11.58 10.98
C ASN A 198 1.75 12.40 10.37
N LEU A 199 1.75 13.72 10.55
CA LEU A 199 0.73 14.58 9.98
C LEU A 199 0.74 14.51 8.45
N THR A 200 1.91 14.57 7.82
CA THR A 200 2.07 14.47 6.37
C THR A 200 1.61 13.11 5.85
N LEU A 201 2.06 12.00 6.45
CA LEU A 201 1.69 10.65 6.01
C LEU A 201 0.19 10.40 6.19
N ASN A 202 -0.40 10.81 7.32
CA ASN A 202 -1.84 10.69 7.52
C ASN A 202 -2.63 11.59 6.57
N SER A 203 -2.15 12.80 6.29
CA SER A 203 -2.78 13.71 5.32
C SER A 203 -2.72 13.16 3.90
N LEU A 204 -1.58 12.57 3.51
CA LEU A 204 -1.44 11.88 2.23
C LEU A 204 -2.37 10.68 2.15
N ASN A 205 -2.44 9.85 3.19
CA ASN A 205 -3.36 8.71 3.24
C ASN A 205 -4.82 9.18 3.08
N PHE A 206 -5.22 10.26 3.77
CA PHE A 206 -6.55 10.84 3.64
C PHE A 206 -6.80 11.41 2.23
N TYR A 207 -5.83 12.13 1.68
CA TYR A 207 -5.88 12.65 0.31
C TYR A 207 -6.07 11.52 -0.71
N TRP A 208 -5.25 10.47 -0.63
CA TRP A 208 -5.35 9.31 -1.51
C TRP A 208 -6.67 8.57 -1.35
N PHE A 209 -7.20 8.46 -0.13
CA PHE A 209 -8.52 7.90 0.13
C PHE A 209 -9.63 8.72 -0.56
N VAL A 210 -9.60 10.05 -0.45
CA VAL A 210 -10.54 10.93 -1.16
C VAL A 210 -10.40 10.79 -2.68
N MET A 211 -9.18 10.66 -3.19
CA MET A 211 -8.92 10.42 -4.60
C MET A 211 -9.44 9.06 -5.07
N MET A 212 -9.36 8.00 -4.25
CA MET A 212 -9.97 6.70 -4.53
C MET A 212 -11.49 6.82 -4.62
N ILE A 213 -12.14 7.53 -3.70
CA ILE A 213 -13.59 7.78 -3.75
C ILE A 213 -13.96 8.53 -5.03
N HIS A 214 -13.23 9.59 -5.39
CA HIS A 214 -13.46 10.33 -6.64
C HIS A 214 -13.31 9.44 -7.88
N ALA A 215 -12.27 8.60 -7.92
CA ALA A 215 -12.04 7.66 -9.02
C ALA A 215 -13.17 6.63 -9.14
N VAL A 216 -13.70 6.15 -8.02
CA VAL A 216 -14.85 5.24 -7.98
C VAL A 216 -16.11 5.97 -8.45
N ARG A 217 -16.43 7.15 -7.90
CA ARG A 217 -17.62 7.94 -8.27
C ARG A 217 -17.63 8.29 -9.76
N LYS A 218 -16.48 8.63 -10.35
CA LYS A 218 -16.35 8.93 -11.78
C LYS A 218 -16.74 7.73 -12.67
N ARG A 219 -16.57 6.50 -12.21
CA ARG A 219 -16.94 5.27 -12.95
C ARG A 219 -18.44 4.99 -12.91
N PHE A 220 -19.19 5.62 -12.00
CA PHE A 220 -20.63 5.47 -11.85
C PHE A 220 -21.44 6.66 -12.36
N GLN A 221 -20.79 7.74 -12.80
CA GLN A 221 -21.50 8.81 -13.50
C GLN A 221 -21.88 8.29 -14.90
N PRO A 222 -23.18 8.25 -15.26
CA PRO A 222 -23.59 7.88 -16.61
C PRO A 222 -22.92 8.83 -17.59
N ALA A 223 -22.45 8.30 -18.73
CA ALA A 223 -21.87 9.12 -19.79
C ALA A 223 -22.84 10.25 -20.11
N LYS A 224 -22.38 11.51 -20.01
CA LYS A 224 -23.15 12.65 -20.53
C LYS A 224 -23.52 12.29 -21.95
N SER A 225 -24.83 12.18 -22.23
CA SER A 225 -25.32 12.15 -23.60
C SER A 225 -24.83 13.42 -24.26
N THR A 226 -23.85 13.27 -25.16
CA THR A 226 -23.47 14.36 -26.04
C THR A 226 -24.62 14.53 -27.01
N ASP A 227 -25.65 15.27 -26.61
CA ASP A 227 -26.56 15.90 -27.56
C ASP A 227 -25.74 16.93 -28.33
N LYS A 228 -25.07 16.47 -29.39
CA LYS A 228 -24.79 17.35 -30.52
C LYS A 228 -26.16 17.61 -31.14
N PRO A 229 -26.68 18.86 -31.13
CA PRO A 229 -27.82 19.15 -31.97
C PRO A 229 -27.39 18.83 -33.40
N ALA A 230 -28.12 17.93 -34.05
CA ALA A 230 -27.99 17.69 -35.47
C ALA A 230 -28.15 19.04 -36.17
N GLN A 231 -27.07 19.56 -36.74
CA GLN A 231 -27.19 20.51 -37.83
C GLN A 231 -27.76 19.74 -39.01
N ILE A 232 -29.10 19.69 -39.05
CA ILE A 232 -29.86 19.30 -40.22
C ILE A 232 -29.55 20.32 -41.31
N GLU A 233 -29.11 19.79 -42.45
CA GLU A 233 -28.83 20.49 -43.68
C GLU A 233 -29.92 21.50 -44.06
N SER A 234 -29.53 22.75 -44.34
CA SER A 234 -30.24 23.61 -45.28
C SER A 234 -29.39 23.79 -46.54
N SER A 235 -29.08 22.69 -47.24
CA SER A 235 -28.36 22.70 -48.53
C SER A 235 -29.26 22.37 -49.73
N SER A 236 -30.56 22.22 -49.54
CA SER A 236 -31.50 21.77 -50.58
C SER A 236 -31.94 22.82 -51.61
N THR A 237 -31.43 24.06 -51.60
CA THR A 237 -31.93 25.12 -52.52
C THR A 237 -30.95 25.58 -53.61
N LYS A 238 -29.79 24.93 -53.81
CA LYS A 238 -28.84 25.33 -54.88
C LYS A 238 -28.59 24.30 -55.99
N ALA A 239 -29.28 23.16 -55.99
CA ALA A 239 -29.06 22.11 -56.99
C ALA A 239 -29.94 22.21 -58.26
N TYR A 240 -31.01 23.02 -58.27
CA TYR A 240 -31.95 23.05 -59.40
C TYR A 240 -31.63 24.08 -60.51
N ALA A 241 -30.56 24.89 -60.37
CA ALA A 241 -30.30 26.00 -61.30
C ALA A 241 -29.19 25.74 -62.35
N ARG A 242 -28.70 24.51 -62.54
CA ARG A 242 -27.49 24.28 -63.37
C ARG A 242 -27.52 23.13 -64.40
N SER A 243 -28.68 22.58 -64.76
CA SER A 243 -28.76 21.45 -65.72
C SER A 243 -29.39 21.80 -67.08
N GLY A 244 -29.02 22.95 -67.67
CA GLY A 244 -29.72 23.48 -68.87
C GLY A 244 -28.86 23.97 -70.03
N GLN A 245 -27.64 23.46 -70.28
CA GLN A 245 -26.95 23.75 -71.56
C GLN A 245 -26.34 22.50 -72.22
N PRO A 246 -26.63 22.24 -73.51
CA PRO A 246 -26.11 21.08 -74.22
C PRO A 246 -24.68 21.31 -74.74
N ARG A 247 -23.83 20.29 -74.59
CA ARG A 247 -22.41 20.31 -74.98
C ARG A 247 -22.26 19.82 -76.43
N VAL A 248 -21.95 20.73 -77.34
CA VAL A 248 -21.64 20.42 -78.76
C VAL A 248 -20.37 19.57 -78.85
N ARG A 249 -20.46 18.41 -79.49
CA ARG A 249 -19.37 17.43 -79.66
C ARG A 249 -18.66 17.68 -80.99
N ARG A 250 -17.42 18.21 -80.94
CA ARG A 250 -16.57 18.41 -82.13
C ARG A 250 -15.91 17.08 -82.53
N ARG A 251 -16.25 16.53 -83.70
CA ARG A 251 -15.57 15.38 -84.32
C ARG A 251 -14.18 15.80 -84.82
N LYS A 252 -13.18 14.94 -84.60
CA LYS A 252 -11.85 15.04 -85.22
C LYS A 252 -11.95 14.64 -86.70
N ALA A 253 -11.26 15.37 -87.56
CA ALA A 253 -10.74 14.90 -88.84
C ALA A 253 -9.26 14.55 -88.63
#